data_AF-A0A380YJA4-F1
#
_entry.id   AF-A0A380YJA4-F1
#
_cell.length_a   1.000
_cell.length_b   1.000
_cell.length_c   1.000
_cell.angle_alpha   90.00
_cell.angle_beta   90.00
_cell.angle_gamma   90.00
#
_symmetry.space_group_name_H-M   'P 1'
#
loop_
_entity.id
_entity.type
_entity.pdbx_description
1 polymer ?
#
loop_
_entity_poly.entity_id
_entity_poly.type
_entity_poly.pdbx_seq_one_letter_code
_entity_poly.pdbx_strand_id
1 'polypeptide(L)'
;MKKERLSIPNVHYLSQWPGLDVALRQFGKKIIVNKIVCGCGMTNYYLTDCTIPVILASPRRELITSKTKDALTGHAYYFDRSDPAIDLNISRNRLQNYIRNGVRDVPKIMCTYDSLGEVVDCLTRWNLIDLFTIVGDEMTCIFTDAPMKGAKSMEIVNLFGRLPNRCIFITATPLNEVYLDEVPVFKDMTYVSFDWAPERLLYVHPIIQQMGSTRQTVRDIINDYRQDGYFQKKMNAPYPSTEAVFYLNSMTDILKIIADNKLTPDDTRVICADNYENAKNLRRIGFEIGHFPGRDEYKTENRTFTFATRCSFEGADLHSDCACVYIFSDSNRDNLSLDISIDLVQIIGRCRTFSNPYRDEIRYYYKCKDAEDIDLNEATDTINHKTDVSYKLFQYYQNVSDPDVLDIVEDAQTGKRPYGKNYLTVFEDVGGERKVGINHLVRLAELRAIDIKKQYRSKNTLLALLKDNRIVARDLYEGLDPMFARFLNEIDKAPTYNDRIRIYTSGCLSSQQLRQWAEACPDIPSRYKEYYNVLGPEVIRNLNYDRKKLDSELDFLNAKERIAAELKKSILIGKEYTNRLPKAILQSAYQKNGLAKTGFAKQITMFFPKSYPTKVVIDGKENNGYRIYE
;
A
#
# COMPACT_ATOMS: atom_id res chain seq x y z
N MET A 1 14.91 -19.21 21.93
CA MET A 1 13.87 -18.36 22.54
C MET A 1 12.80 -19.22 23.23
N LYS A 2 12.27 -18.81 24.40
CA LYS A 2 11.14 -19.51 25.07
C LYS A 2 9.81 -19.12 24.43
N LYS A 3 8.91 -20.08 24.22
CA LYS A 3 7.61 -19.86 23.54
C LYS A 3 6.45 -20.13 24.48
N GLU A 4 5.48 -19.23 24.46
CA GLU A 4 4.32 -19.26 25.33
C GLU A 4 3.06 -18.83 24.58
N ARG A 5 1.91 -19.26 25.06
CA ARG A 5 0.60 -18.82 24.55
C ARG A 5 -0.19 -18.18 25.67
N LEU A 6 -0.86 -17.08 25.35
CA LEU A 6 -1.79 -16.41 26.26
C LEU A 6 -3.20 -16.45 25.67
N SER A 7 -4.10 -17.19 26.32
CA SER A 7 -5.52 -17.18 25.96
C SER A 7 -6.13 -15.82 26.28
N ILE A 8 -6.77 -15.22 25.28
CA ILE A 8 -7.43 -13.92 25.39
C ILE A 8 -8.90 -14.15 25.74
N PRO A 9 -9.45 -13.46 26.76
CA PRO A 9 -10.87 -13.54 27.06
C PRO A 9 -11.71 -13.05 25.85
N ASN A 10 -13.01 -13.34 25.88
CA ASN A 10 -13.91 -12.92 24.80
C ASN A 10 -14.15 -11.40 24.82
N VAL A 11 -13.17 -10.66 24.31
CA VAL A 11 -13.16 -9.19 24.18
C VAL A 11 -12.87 -8.79 22.74
N HIS A 12 -13.48 -7.69 22.29
CA HIS A 12 -13.17 -7.13 20.98
C HIS A 12 -11.89 -6.30 21.01
N TYR A 13 -11.66 -5.57 22.09
CA TYR A 13 -10.47 -4.76 22.31
C TYR A 13 -9.80 -5.16 23.62
N LEU A 14 -8.48 -5.25 23.59
CA LEU A 14 -7.65 -5.58 24.76
C LEU A 14 -7.76 -4.53 25.88
N SER A 15 -8.11 -3.29 25.55
CA SER A 15 -8.45 -2.25 26.55
C SER A 15 -9.65 -2.62 27.41
N GLN A 16 -10.49 -3.57 26.99
CA GLN A 16 -11.61 -4.11 27.77
C GLN A 16 -11.16 -5.17 28.78
N TRP A 17 -9.89 -5.57 28.77
CA TRP A 17 -9.32 -6.53 29.70
C TRP A 17 -8.23 -5.86 30.57
N PRO A 18 -8.59 -5.31 31.74
CA PRO A 18 -7.64 -4.66 32.65
C PRO A 18 -6.50 -5.57 33.14
N GLY A 19 -6.71 -6.89 33.10
CA GLY A 19 -5.73 -7.88 33.56
C GLY A 19 -4.63 -8.23 32.55
N LEU A 20 -4.59 -7.59 31.37
CA LEU A 20 -3.65 -7.97 30.30
C LEU A 20 -2.18 -7.90 30.74
N ASP A 21 -1.72 -6.79 31.31
CA ASP A 21 -0.30 -6.68 31.70
C ASP A 21 0.04 -7.64 32.85
N VAL A 22 -0.88 -7.82 33.81
CA VAL A 22 -0.72 -8.82 34.88
C VAL A 22 -0.55 -10.22 34.29
N ALA A 23 -1.37 -10.60 33.31
CA ALA A 23 -1.27 -11.87 32.62
C ALA A 23 0.03 -11.99 31.80
N LEU A 24 0.54 -10.90 31.23
CA LEU A 24 1.80 -10.90 30.51
C LEU A 24 3.04 -10.96 31.43
N ARG A 25 2.93 -10.56 32.70
CA ARG A 25 4.07 -10.56 33.64
C ARG A 25 4.57 -11.94 33.98
N GLN A 26 3.72 -12.97 33.90
CA GLN A 26 4.11 -14.36 34.13
C GLN A 26 5.17 -14.87 33.15
N PHE A 27 5.30 -14.22 31.98
CA PHE A 27 6.27 -14.58 30.93
C PHE A 27 7.61 -13.84 31.05
N GLY A 28 7.84 -13.17 32.17
CA GLY A 28 9.09 -12.47 32.47
C GLY A 28 9.09 -11.00 32.09
N LYS A 29 10.22 -10.33 32.34
CA LYS A 29 10.38 -8.88 32.13
C LYS A 29 10.54 -8.48 30.66
N LYS A 30 11.13 -9.34 29.83
CA LYS A 30 11.48 -9.06 28.43
C LYS A 30 10.73 -10.02 27.52
N ILE A 31 9.72 -9.51 26.83
CA ILE A 31 8.83 -10.32 26.00
C ILE A 31 8.61 -9.72 24.62
N ILE A 32 8.37 -10.59 23.65
CA ILE A 32 7.85 -10.25 22.34
C ILE A 32 6.42 -10.78 22.29
N VAL A 33 5.45 -9.90 22.05
CA VAL A 33 4.04 -10.25 21.95
C VAL A 33 3.60 -10.22 20.51
N ASN A 34 3.22 -11.39 19.99
CA ASN A 34 2.48 -11.50 18.75
C ASN A 34 0.98 -11.48 19.04
N LYS A 35 0.35 -10.34 18.72
CA LYS A 35 -1.08 -10.14 18.95
C LYS A 35 -1.94 -10.91 17.94
N ILE A 36 -1.38 -11.42 16.84
CA ILE A 36 -2.03 -12.10 15.69
C ILE A 36 -3.07 -11.22 14.96
N VAL A 37 -3.98 -10.59 15.70
CA VAL A 37 -5.06 -9.77 15.19
C VAL A 37 -4.64 -8.30 15.22
N CYS A 38 -4.53 -7.70 14.04
CA CYS A 38 -4.36 -6.26 13.90
C CYS A 38 -5.50 -5.48 14.56
N GLY A 39 -5.17 -4.31 15.10
CA GLY A 39 -6.18 -3.39 15.59
C GLY A 39 -6.96 -3.85 16.83
N CYS A 40 -6.46 -4.84 17.56
CA CYS A 40 -7.04 -5.33 18.81
C CYS A 40 -6.89 -4.38 20.02
N GLY A 41 -6.27 -3.20 19.85
CA GLY A 41 -6.25 -2.14 20.87
C GLY A 41 -5.13 -2.25 21.92
N MET A 42 -4.06 -3.02 21.66
CA MET A 42 -2.95 -3.14 22.62
C MET A 42 -2.20 -1.82 22.88
N THR A 43 -1.96 -1.02 21.82
CA THR A 43 -1.40 0.33 21.93
C THR A 43 -2.29 1.21 22.81
N ASN A 44 -3.62 1.20 22.56
CA ASN A 44 -4.58 1.95 23.36
C ASN A 44 -4.57 1.47 24.82
N TYR A 45 -4.54 0.16 25.08
CA TYR A 45 -4.45 -0.39 26.44
C TYR A 45 -3.30 0.25 27.24
N TYR A 46 -2.08 0.26 26.70
CA TYR A 46 -0.93 0.81 27.42
C TYR A 46 -0.98 2.33 27.59
N LEU A 47 -1.59 3.04 26.63
CA LEU A 47 -1.76 4.48 26.71
C LEU A 47 -2.90 4.89 27.65
N THR A 48 -3.95 4.09 27.82
CA THR A 48 -5.10 4.42 28.67
C THR A 48 -5.06 3.81 30.06
N ASP A 49 -4.26 2.76 30.28
CA ASP A 49 -4.14 2.13 31.58
C ASP A 49 -3.68 3.13 32.65
N CYS A 50 -4.41 3.25 33.75
CA CYS A 50 -4.12 4.21 34.82
C CYS A 50 -3.26 3.64 35.95
N THR A 51 -2.61 2.49 35.75
CA THR A 51 -1.87 1.79 36.82
C THR A 51 -0.37 1.70 36.57
N ILE A 52 0.08 1.76 35.31
CA ILE A 52 1.47 1.51 34.92
C ILE A 52 2.06 2.70 34.15
N PRO A 53 3.17 3.31 34.61
CA PRO A 53 3.95 4.26 33.81
C PRO A 53 4.45 3.61 32.51
N VAL A 54 4.22 4.25 31.36
CA VAL A 54 4.57 3.67 30.04
C VAL A 54 5.40 4.64 29.19
N ILE A 55 6.46 4.11 28.58
CA ILE A 55 7.12 4.70 27.41
C ILE A 55 6.73 3.85 26.20
N LEU A 56 5.98 4.41 25.26
CA LEU A 56 5.59 3.76 24.03
C LEU A 56 6.42 4.33 22.87
N ALA A 57 7.29 3.50 22.33
CA ALA A 57 8.14 3.83 21.20
C ALA A 57 7.56 3.23 19.91
N SER A 58 7.37 4.06 18.89
CA SER A 58 6.85 3.65 17.58
C SER A 58 7.87 3.93 16.47
N PRO A 59 7.99 3.06 15.45
CA PRO A 59 8.84 3.33 14.29
C PRO A 59 8.31 4.47 13.41
N ARG A 60 6.99 4.74 13.46
CA ARG A 60 6.31 5.71 12.60
C ARG A 60 5.70 6.83 13.43
N ARG A 61 5.88 8.07 12.96
CA ARG A 61 5.26 9.26 13.55
C ARG A 61 3.75 9.30 13.35
N GLU A 62 3.24 8.76 12.24
CA GLU A 62 1.81 8.74 11.95
C GLU A 62 0.98 8.07 13.05
N LEU A 63 1.46 6.95 13.59
CA LEU A 63 0.82 6.29 14.73
C LEU A 63 0.74 7.24 15.93
N ILE A 64 1.83 7.93 16.24
CA ILE A 64 1.89 8.87 17.37
C ILE A 64 0.95 10.05 17.14
N THR A 65 0.99 10.66 15.96
CA THR A 65 0.10 11.77 15.56
C THR A 65 -1.36 11.37 15.62
N SER A 66 -1.71 10.16 15.19
CA SER A 66 -3.06 9.61 15.32
C SER A 66 -3.47 9.48 16.79
N LYS A 67 -2.58 8.98 17.66
CA LYS A 67 -2.86 8.81 19.09
C LYS A 67 -2.88 10.12 19.88
N THR A 68 -2.14 11.15 19.48
CA THR A 68 -2.23 12.47 20.13
C THR A 68 -3.54 13.19 19.83
N LYS A 69 -4.16 12.91 18.68
CA LYS A 69 -5.47 13.47 18.30
C LYS A 69 -6.67 12.70 18.86
N ASP A 70 -6.50 11.43 19.19
CA ASP A 70 -7.55 10.58 19.75
C ASP A 70 -7.89 11.02 21.18
N ALA A 71 -9.17 11.29 21.46
CA ALA A 71 -9.63 11.75 22.76
C ALA A 71 -9.27 10.82 23.92
N LEU A 72 -9.12 9.51 23.68
CA LEU A 72 -8.74 8.53 24.69
C LEU A 72 -7.26 8.59 25.04
N THR A 73 -6.39 8.91 24.07
CA THR A 73 -4.93 8.84 24.24
C THR A 73 -4.24 10.20 24.16
N GLY A 74 -4.96 11.28 23.89
CA GLY A 74 -4.42 12.65 23.79
C GLY A 74 -3.84 13.21 25.09
N HIS A 75 -4.04 12.54 26.22
CA HIS A 75 -3.39 12.86 27.49
C HIS A 75 -1.93 12.37 27.57
N ALA A 76 -1.52 11.46 26.68
CA ALA A 76 -0.14 10.98 26.63
C ALA A 76 0.79 12.02 26.00
N TYR A 77 1.95 12.21 26.62
CA TYR A 77 2.94 13.20 26.19
C TYR A 77 3.75 12.69 25.00
N TYR A 78 3.77 13.44 23.91
CA TYR A 78 4.66 13.15 22.78
C TYR A 78 6.01 13.86 22.95
N PHE A 79 7.08 13.09 23.13
CA PHE A 79 8.45 13.57 23.00
C PHE A 79 8.82 13.73 21.52
N ASP A 80 8.52 14.91 20.98
CA ASP A 80 8.73 15.22 19.58
C ASP A 80 10.15 15.75 19.30
N ARG A 81 10.82 15.13 18.33
CA ARG A 81 12.13 15.52 17.79
C ARG A 81 12.11 15.74 16.29
N SER A 82 10.93 15.90 15.70
CA SER A 82 10.80 16.02 14.26
C SER A 82 11.34 17.32 13.68
N ASP A 83 11.28 18.39 14.46
CA ASP A 83 11.85 19.66 14.07
C ASP A 83 13.29 19.74 14.59
N PRO A 84 14.30 19.59 13.71
CA PRO A 84 15.69 19.65 14.12
C PRO A 84 16.10 21.06 14.60
N ALA A 85 15.31 22.11 14.28
CA ALA A 85 15.55 23.46 14.76
C ALA A 85 15.17 23.65 16.24
N ILE A 86 14.35 22.75 16.80
CA ILE A 86 14.04 22.77 18.24
C ILE A 86 15.25 22.21 18.99
N ASP A 87 15.86 23.08 19.81
CA ASP A 87 16.94 22.69 20.72
C ASP A 87 16.53 21.51 21.61
N LEU A 88 17.44 20.56 21.78
CA LEU A 88 17.18 19.35 22.56
C LEU A 88 16.83 19.68 24.03
N ASN A 89 17.43 20.70 24.63
CA ASN A 89 17.15 21.09 26.01
C ASN A 89 15.72 21.63 26.16
N ILE A 90 15.15 22.27 25.14
CA ILE A 90 13.74 22.67 25.15
C ILE A 90 12.87 21.42 25.24
N SER A 91 13.17 20.39 24.44
CA SER A 91 12.43 19.12 24.44
C SER A 91 12.55 18.40 25.80
N ARG A 92 13.75 18.39 26.39
CA ARG A 92 14.01 17.85 27.74
C ARG A 92 13.25 18.60 28.83
N ASN A 93 13.24 19.94 28.79
CA ASN A 93 12.51 20.78 29.74
C ASN A 93 10.99 20.57 29.65
N ARG A 94 10.45 20.40 28.43
CA ARG A 94 9.03 20.07 28.23
C ARG A 94 8.68 18.72 28.84
N LEU A 95 9.52 17.70 28.63
CA LEU A 95 9.34 16.39 29.26
C LEU A 95 9.40 16.48 30.78
N GLN A 96 10.36 17.24 31.33
CA GLN A 96 10.47 17.43 32.77
C GLN A 96 9.23 18.13 33.36
N ASN A 97 8.70 19.14 32.67
CA ASN A 97 7.48 19.82 33.07
C ASN A 97 6.26 18.90 33.01
N TYR A 98 6.15 18.07 31.97
CA TYR A 98 5.11 17.04 31.89
C TYR A 98 5.17 16.12 33.11
N ILE A 99 6.33 15.55 33.42
CA ILE A 99 6.51 14.63 34.56
C ILE A 99 6.18 15.28 35.90
N ARG A 100 6.59 16.54 36.12
CA ARG A 100 6.42 17.22 37.41
C ARG A 100 5.01 17.81 37.62
N ASN A 101 4.43 18.36 36.56
CA ASN A 101 3.24 19.23 36.66
C ASN A 101 2.11 18.82 35.72
N GLY A 102 2.40 18.02 34.69
CA GLY A 102 1.45 17.68 33.61
C GLY A 102 0.82 16.30 33.73
N VAL A 103 1.31 15.44 34.63
CA VAL A 103 0.71 14.12 34.88
C VAL A 103 -0.57 14.29 35.68
N ARG A 104 -1.72 13.89 35.11
CA ARG A 104 -2.99 13.83 35.85
C ARG A 104 -3.06 12.62 36.78
N ASP A 105 -2.68 11.45 36.27
CA ASP A 105 -2.69 10.18 37.00
C ASP A 105 -1.32 9.49 36.91
N VAL A 106 -1.11 8.72 35.83
CA VAL A 106 0.09 7.92 35.60
C VAL A 106 0.77 8.39 34.31
N PRO A 107 2.10 8.61 34.29
CA PRO A 107 2.76 9.20 33.14
C PRO A 107 2.78 8.25 31.94
N LYS A 108 2.45 8.82 30.77
CA LYS A 108 2.45 8.15 29.46
C LYS A 108 3.28 8.97 28.51
N ILE A 109 4.37 8.39 28.03
CA ILE A 109 5.27 9.04 27.07
C ILE A 109 5.20 8.28 25.76
N MET A 110 4.96 8.98 24.67
CA MET A 110 5.11 8.49 23.31
C MET A 110 6.35 9.09 22.68
N CYS A 111 7.11 8.30 21.92
CA CYS A 111 8.25 8.79 21.16
C CYS A 111 8.46 7.94 19.91
N THR A 112 9.26 8.43 18.96
CA THR A 112 9.77 7.58 17.90
C THR A 112 10.87 6.67 18.44
N TYR A 113 11.18 5.57 17.73
CA TYR A 113 12.35 4.77 18.08
C TYR A 113 13.65 5.59 18.10
N ASP A 114 13.85 6.45 17.10
CA ASP A 114 15.02 7.34 17.01
C ASP A 114 15.14 8.29 18.23
N SER A 115 14.03 8.57 18.93
CA SER A 115 14.01 9.45 20.12
C SER A 115 14.03 8.70 21.45
N LEU A 116 13.91 7.36 21.44
CA LEU A 116 13.77 6.57 22.66
C LEU A 116 15.00 6.68 23.58
N GLY A 117 16.20 6.67 23.00
CA GLY A 117 17.45 6.82 23.76
C GLY A 117 17.47 8.09 24.60
N GLU A 118 17.07 9.23 24.02
CA GLU A 118 17.00 10.51 24.71
C GLU A 118 15.98 10.53 25.86
N VAL A 119 14.81 9.92 25.67
CA VAL A 119 13.79 9.80 26.72
C VAL A 119 14.32 8.96 27.87
N VAL A 120 14.93 7.80 27.56
CA VAL A 120 15.54 6.91 28.55
C VAL A 120 16.65 7.62 29.32
N ASP A 121 17.52 8.35 28.63
CA ASP A 121 18.61 9.11 29.25
C ASP A 121 18.10 10.18 30.22
N CYS A 122 17.05 10.91 29.83
CA CYS A 122 16.42 11.91 30.70
C CYS A 122 15.86 11.27 31.98
N LEU A 123 15.06 10.21 31.84
CA LEU A 123 14.44 9.53 32.97
C LEU A 123 15.48 8.82 33.86
N THR A 124 16.57 8.33 33.28
CA THR A 124 17.69 7.73 34.03
C THR A 124 18.38 8.79 34.89
N ARG A 125 18.71 9.96 34.32
CA ARG A 125 19.30 11.10 35.06
C ARG A 125 18.41 11.62 36.20
N TRP A 126 17.10 11.40 36.10
CA TRP A 126 16.13 11.78 37.14
C TRP A 126 15.80 10.65 38.11
N ASN A 127 16.44 9.48 38.02
CA ASN A 127 16.10 8.28 38.81
C ASN A 127 14.62 7.85 38.69
N LEU A 128 14.03 8.03 37.51
CA LEU A 128 12.62 7.67 37.24
C LEU A 128 12.47 6.48 36.29
N ILE A 129 13.52 6.12 35.55
CA ILE A 129 13.43 5.11 34.49
C ILE A 129 12.86 3.78 34.99
N ASP A 130 13.24 3.32 36.18
CA ASP A 130 12.81 2.03 36.75
C ASP A 130 11.30 1.90 36.98
N LEU A 131 10.57 3.03 37.01
CA LEU A 131 9.12 3.05 37.14
C LEU A 131 8.40 2.66 35.84
N PHE A 132 9.07 2.81 34.70
CA PHE A 132 8.44 2.69 33.39
C PHE A 132 8.50 1.27 32.81
N THR A 133 7.38 0.85 32.25
CA THR A 133 7.32 -0.22 31.25
C THR A 133 7.57 0.35 29.88
N ILE A 134 8.45 -0.28 29.10
CA ILE A 134 8.88 0.19 27.79
C ILE A 134 8.27 -0.70 26.74
N VAL A 135 7.47 -0.09 25.86
CA VAL A 135 6.71 -0.77 24.82
C VAL A 135 7.24 -0.35 23.46
N GLY A 136 7.79 -1.29 22.70
CA GLY A 136 8.14 -1.10 21.29
C GLY A 136 7.00 -1.57 20.39
N ASP A 137 6.23 -0.65 19.83
CA ASP A 137 5.11 -0.98 18.94
C ASP A 137 5.58 -1.24 17.51
N GLU A 138 4.80 -2.02 16.75
CA GLU A 138 5.10 -2.42 15.36
C GLU A 138 6.55 -2.91 15.17
N MET A 139 7.00 -3.85 16.02
CA MET A 139 8.36 -4.41 16.04
C MET A 139 8.85 -4.86 14.66
N THR A 140 7.97 -5.31 13.77
CA THR A 140 8.32 -5.73 12.41
C THR A 140 9.04 -4.65 11.60
N CYS A 141 8.77 -3.38 11.88
CA CYS A 141 9.44 -2.27 11.21
C CYS A 141 10.94 -2.24 11.47
N ILE A 142 11.40 -2.76 12.62
CA ILE A 142 12.84 -2.89 12.93
C ILE A 142 13.55 -3.71 11.85
N PHE A 143 12.89 -4.75 11.33
CA PHE A 143 13.46 -5.60 10.27
C PHE A 143 13.27 -4.96 8.90
N THR A 144 12.09 -4.44 8.60
CA THR A 144 11.78 -3.92 7.25
C THR A 144 12.55 -2.63 6.95
N ASP A 145 12.91 -1.87 7.98
CA ASP A 145 13.68 -0.63 7.85
C ASP A 145 15.19 -0.88 7.94
N ALA A 146 15.64 -2.04 8.44
CA ALA A 146 17.05 -2.36 8.62
C ALA A 146 17.90 -2.16 7.34
N PRO A 147 17.45 -2.53 6.12
CA PRO A 147 18.22 -2.27 4.91
C PRO A 147 18.57 -0.80 4.68
N MET A 148 17.77 0.14 5.21
CA MET A 148 18.00 1.58 5.08
C MET A 148 18.56 2.22 6.36
N LYS A 149 18.17 1.72 7.54
CA LYS A 149 18.52 2.27 8.87
C LYS A 149 19.15 1.20 9.77
N GLY A 150 20.06 0.40 9.22
CA GLY A 150 20.55 -0.80 9.90
C GLY A 150 21.23 -0.53 11.23
N ALA A 151 22.14 0.45 11.30
CA ALA A 151 22.84 0.81 12.53
C ALA A 151 21.86 1.24 13.63
N LYS A 152 21.01 2.24 13.36
CA LYS A 152 20.00 2.70 14.33
C LYS A 152 19.04 1.59 14.75
N SER A 153 18.63 0.70 13.83
CA SER A 153 17.78 -0.45 14.18
C SER A 153 18.46 -1.38 15.19
N MET A 154 19.78 -1.61 15.07
CA MET A 154 20.55 -2.38 16.06
C MET A 154 20.64 -1.67 17.40
N GLU A 155 20.91 -0.36 17.41
CA GLU A 155 21.01 0.42 18.65
C GLU A 155 19.70 0.36 19.45
N ILE A 156 18.55 0.46 18.77
CA ILE A 156 17.23 0.30 19.38
C ILE A 156 17.11 -1.09 20.01
N VAL A 157 17.40 -2.15 19.27
CA VAL A 157 17.30 -3.52 19.80
C VAL A 157 18.23 -3.72 21.01
N ASN A 158 19.47 -3.25 20.93
CA ASN A 158 20.44 -3.30 22.02
C ASN A 158 19.96 -2.49 23.24
N LEU A 159 19.33 -1.33 23.03
CA LEU A 159 18.71 -0.54 24.09
C LEU A 159 17.61 -1.31 24.83
N PHE A 160 16.72 -2.01 24.13
CA PHE A 160 15.73 -2.88 24.79
C PHE A 160 16.39 -4.06 25.51
N GLY A 161 17.45 -4.64 24.92
CA GLY A 161 18.19 -5.76 25.47
C GLY A 161 18.93 -5.45 26.77
N ARG A 162 19.40 -4.22 26.97
CA ARG A 162 20.16 -3.81 28.17
C ARG A 162 19.31 -3.29 29.32
N LEU A 163 18.14 -2.70 29.02
CA LEU A 163 17.34 -2.06 30.06
C LEU A 163 16.89 -3.08 31.13
N PRO A 164 17.03 -2.77 32.44
CA PRO A 164 16.57 -3.65 33.52
C PRO A 164 15.03 -3.64 33.65
N ASN A 165 14.39 -2.68 33.00
CA ASN A 165 12.96 -2.47 32.93
C ASN A 165 12.19 -3.65 32.34
N ARG A 166 10.87 -3.60 32.53
CA ARG A 166 9.95 -4.40 31.73
C ARG A 166 9.93 -3.87 30.30
N CYS A 167 10.26 -4.73 29.34
CA CYS A 167 10.35 -4.42 27.92
C CYS A 167 9.42 -5.33 27.12
N ILE A 168 8.55 -4.74 26.32
CA ILE A 168 7.53 -5.44 25.55
C ILE A 168 7.62 -4.99 24.10
N PHE A 169 8.02 -5.88 23.20
CA PHE A 169 7.82 -5.65 21.77
C PHE A 169 6.43 -6.14 21.35
N ILE A 170 5.73 -5.38 20.53
CA ILE A 170 4.40 -5.72 20.00
C ILE A 170 4.52 -5.90 18.49
N THR A 171 3.99 -7.01 17.98
CA THR A 171 3.83 -7.25 16.54
C THR A 171 2.45 -7.83 16.24
N ALA A 172 1.87 -7.45 15.10
CA ALA A 172 0.68 -8.09 14.55
C ALA A 172 1.00 -9.26 13.62
N THR A 173 2.21 -9.30 13.07
CA THR A 173 2.57 -10.28 12.05
C THR A 173 3.54 -11.29 12.64
N PRO A 174 3.35 -12.59 12.34
CA PRO A 174 4.27 -13.62 12.76
C PRO A 174 5.62 -13.40 12.06
N LEU A 175 6.66 -13.10 12.83
CA LEU A 175 8.04 -13.18 12.38
C LEU A 175 8.46 -14.65 12.47
N ASN A 176 9.12 -15.19 11.44
CA ASN A 176 9.66 -16.55 11.49
C ASN A 176 10.65 -16.64 12.65
N GLU A 177 10.37 -17.54 13.57
CA GLU A 177 11.05 -17.65 14.85
C GLU A 177 12.53 -18.00 14.68
N VAL A 178 12.87 -18.74 13.63
CA VAL A 178 14.26 -19.05 13.27
C VAL A 178 15.06 -17.77 13.07
N TYR A 179 14.43 -16.72 12.54
CA TYR A 179 15.07 -15.42 12.37
C TYR A 179 15.26 -14.67 13.69
N LEU A 180 14.31 -14.79 14.62
CA LEU A 180 14.41 -14.14 15.92
C LEU A 180 15.52 -14.74 16.78
N ASP A 181 15.71 -16.07 16.70
CA ASP A 181 16.79 -16.78 17.40
C ASP A 181 18.20 -16.37 16.94
N GLU A 182 18.33 -15.79 15.74
CA GLU A 182 19.60 -15.28 15.22
C GLU A 182 19.99 -13.88 15.76
N VAL A 183 19.04 -13.14 16.34
CA VAL A 183 19.32 -11.84 16.97
C VAL A 183 19.57 -12.06 18.46
N PRO A 184 20.77 -11.79 19.00
CA PRO A 184 21.11 -12.12 20.38
C PRO A 184 20.11 -11.60 21.41
N VAL A 185 19.67 -10.35 21.27
CA VAL A 185 18.69 -9.75 22.19
C VAL A 185 17.35 -10.48 22.15
N PHE A 186 16.84 -10.83 20.97
CA PHE A 186 15.53 -11.48 20.85
C PHE A 186 15.55 -12.94 21.29
N LYS A 187 16.67 -13.63 21.07
CA LYS A 187 16.89 -15.02 21.51
C LYS A 187 16.62 -15.21 23.01
N ASP A 188 16.95 -14.19 23.80
CA ASP A 188 16.82 -14.19 25.27
C ASP A 188 15.45 -13.67 25.77
N MET A 189 14.57 -13.20 24.87
CA MET A 189 13.21 -12.78 25.23
C MET A 189 12.25 -13.99 25.24
N THR A 190 11.12 -13.86 25.93
CA THR A 190 10.01 -14.83 25.78
C THR A 190 9.07 -14.38 24.68
N TYR A 191 8.79 -15.26 23.71
CA TYR A 191 7.82 -15.02 22.65
C TYR A 191 6.44 -15.50 23.09
N VAL A 192 5.49 -14.58 23.19
CA VAL A 192 4.12 -14.82 23.63
C VAL A 192 3.18 -14.60 22.45
N SER A 193 2.47 -15.65 22.06
CA SER A 193 1.44 -15.56 21.02
C SER A 193 0.04 -15.53 21.64
N PHE A 194 -0.83 -14.65 21.15
CA PHE A 194 -2.20 -14.55 21.63
C PHE A 194 -3.09 -15.63 21.03
N ASP A 195 -3.76 -16.38 21.91
CA ASP A 195 -4.75 -17.37 21.51
C ASP A 195 -6.15 -16.78 21.68
N TRP A 196 -6.70 -16.32 20.56
CA TRP A 196 -8.01 -15.68 20.50
C TRP A 196 -9.13 -16.72 20.38
N ALA A 197 -10.29 -16.42 20.97
CA ALA A 197 -11.51 -17.23 20.80
C ALA A 197 -11.80 -17.52 19.31
N PRO A 198 -12.24 -18.74 18.93
CA PRO A 198 -12.43 -19.15 17.52
C PRO A 198 -13.25 -18.19 16.66
N GLU A 199 -14.18 -17.45 17.27
CA GLU A 199 -15.11 -16.53 16.64
C GLU A 199 -14.44 -15.20 16.23
N ARG A 200 -13.24 -14.91 16.75
CA ARG A 200 -12.48 -13.69 16.44
C ARG A 200 -11.78 -13.82 15.09
N LEU A 201 -12.57 -13.75 14.02
CA LEU A 201 -12.15 -13.76 12.62
C LEU A 201 -12.41 -12.40 11.98
N LEU A 202 -11.54 -12.01 11.05
CA LEU A 202 -11.74 -10.85 10.19
C LEU A 202 -12.07 -11.34 8.79
N TYR A 203 -13.31 -11.15 8.36
CA TYR A 203 -13.73 -11.60 7.05
C TYR A 203 -13.39 -10.57 5.99
N VAL A 204 -12.77 -11.01 4.90
CA VAL A 204 -12.48 -10.15 3.75
C VAL A 204 -12.82 -10.87 2.45
N HIS A 205 -13.01 -10.10 1.39
CA HIS A 205 -13.10 -10.59 0.03
C HIS A 205 -11.92 -10.02 -0.78
N PRO A 206 -10.83 -10.79 -0.94
CA PRO A 206 -9.66 -10.34 -1.69
C PRO A 206 -9.91 -10.53 -3.19
N ILE A 207 -9.96 -9.42 -3.93
CA ILE A 207 -10.02 -9.40 -5.40
C ILE A 207 -8.61 -9.18 -5.91
N ILE A 208 -8.00 -10.25 -6.42
CA ILE A 208 -6.59 -10.27 -6.83
C ILE A 208 -6.49 -10.12 -8.33
N GLN A 209 -5.73 -9.13 -8.80
CA GLN A 209 -5.61 -8.77 -10.21
C GLN A 209 -4.14 -8.61 -10.62
N GLN A 210 -3.77 -9.18 -11.76
CA GLN A 210 -2.47 -8.95 -12.37
C GLN A 210 -2.48 -7.62 -13.10
N MET A 211 -1.43 -6.82 -12.91
CA MET A 211 -1.23 -5.54 -13.59
C MET A 211 0.07 -5.52 -14.40
N GLY A 212 0.05 -4.84 -15.55
CA GLY A 212 1.26 -4.55 -16.32
C GLY A 212 2.01 -3.29 -15.86
N SER A 213 1.27 -2.28 -15.40
CA SER A 213 1.81 -0.98 -14.98
C SER A 213 0.94 -0.33 -13.92
N THR A 214 1.50 -0.08 -12.73
CA THR A 214 0.83 0.61 -11.61
C THR A 214 0.20 1.94 -12.04
N ARG A 215 0.96 2.79 -12.74
CA ARG A 215 0.48 4.12 -13.16
C ARG A 215 -0.68 4.03 -14.15
N GLN A 216 -0.65 3.05 -15.06
CA GLN A 216 -1.75 2.87 -16.02
C GLN A 216 -2.99 2.34 -15.30
N THR A 217 -2.85 1.34 -14.43
CA THR A 217 -3.97 0.77 -13.68
C THR A 217 -4.64 1.81 -12.78
N VAL A 218 -3.86 2.64 -12.07
CA VAL A 218 -4.43 3.72 -11.25
C VAL A 218 -5.14 4.77 -12.12
N ARG A 219 -4.55 5.14 -13.27
CA ARG A 219 -5.19 6.03 -14.25
C ARG A 219 -6.53 5.46 -14.72
N ASP A 220 -6.56 4.17 -15.03
CA ASP A 220 -7.78 3.48 -15.47
C ASP A 220 -8.88 3.56 -14.40
N ILE A 221 -8.54 3.33 -13.13
CA ILE A 221 -9.48 3.46 -12.00
C ILE A 221 -9.98 4.90 -11.83
N ILE A 222 -9.11 5.90 -11.96
CA ILE A 222 -9.50 7.32 -11.89
C ILE A 222 -10.45 7.68 -13.04
N ASN A 223 -10.18 7.17 -14.25
CA ASN A 223 -11.04 7.41 -15.41
C ASN A 223 -12.40 6.73 -15.25
N ASP A 224 -12.43 5.51 -14.72
CA ASP A 224 -13.67 4.81 -14.38
C ASP A 224 -14.50 5.63 -13.36
N TYR A 225 -13.87 6.15 -12.30
CA TYR A 225 -14.52 7.05 -11.35
C TYR A 225 -15.06 8.33 -12.01
N ARG A 226 -14.30 8.96 -12.90
CA ARG A 226 -14.74 10.19 -13.61
C ARG A 226 -15.91 9.95 -14.55
N GLN A 227 -15.98 8.76 -15.14
CA GLN A 227 -17.08 8.36 -15.99
C GLN A 227 -18.34 8.06 -15.17
N ASP A 228 -18.20 7.30 -14.10
CA ASP A 228 -19.34 6.74 -13.35
C ASP A 228 -19.79 7.62 -12.18
N GLY A 229 -18.91 8.48 -11.66
CA GLY A 229 -19.11 9.25 -10.42
C GLY A 229 -18.89 8.43 -9.15
N TYR A 230 -18.42 7.19 -9.25
CA TYR A 230 -18.15 6.29 -8.12
C TYR A 230 -17.06 5.27 -8.45
N PHE A 231 -16.39 4.73 -7.43
CA PHE A 231 -15.42 3.64 -7.56
C PHE A 231 -16.10 2.27 -7.65
N GLN A 232 -17.19 2.10 -6.92
CA GLN A 232 -17.98 0.87 -6.93
C GLN A 232 -19.42 1.13 -6.48
N LYS A 233 -20.36 0.40 -7.07
CA LYS A 233 -21.74 0.25 -6.59
C LYS A 233 -22.02 -1.24 -6.37
N LYS A 234 -22.83 -1.59 -5.37
CA LYS A 234 -23.21 -2.97 -5.09
C LYS A 234 -24.71 -3.09 -4.83
N MET A 235 -25.26 -4.29 -5.00
CA MET A 235 -26.67 -4.54 -4.68
C MET A 235 -26.95 -4.36 -3.18
N ASN A 236 -26.02 -4.79 -2.33
CA ASN A 236 -26.19 -4.82 -0.88
C ASN A 236 -25.60 -3.58 -0.18
N ALA A 237 -25.27 -2.53 -0.93
CA ALA A 237 -24.74 -1.29 -0.38
C ALA A 237 -25.81 -0.17 -0.45
N PRO A 238 -26.05 0.57 0.64
CA PRO A 238 -27.04 1.66 0.66
C PRO A 238 -26.65 2.85 -0.24
N TYR A 239 -25.37 3.03 -0.54
CA TYR A 239 -24.84 4.13 -1.34
C TYR A 239 -23.59 3.68 -2.11
N PRO A 240 -23.26 4.33 -3.24
CA PRO A 240 -22.03 4.05 -3.98
C PRO A 240 -20.77 4.51 -3.23
N SER A 241 -19.63 3.93 -3.57
CA SER A 241 -18.31 4.36 -3.06
C SER A 241 -17.81 5.59 -3.81
N THR A 242 -17.62 6.70 -3.09
CA THR A 242 -17.08 7.95 -3.65
C THR A 242 -15.68 8.27 -3.16
N GLU A 243 -15.11 7.44 -2.30
CA GLU A 243 -13.77 7.60 -1.73
C GLU A 243 -12.92 6.37 -2.06
N ALA A 244 -11.63 6.56 -2.30
CA ALA A 244 -10.70 5.47 -2.50
C ALA A 244 -9.35 5.74 -1.83
N VAL A 245 -8.81 4.69 -1.20
CA VAL A 245 -7.45 4.68 -0.66
C VAL A 245 -6.57 3.80 -1.53
N PHE A 246 -5.56 4.40 -2.13
CA PHE A 246 -4.56 3.76 -2.98
C PHE A 246 -3.28 3.58 -2.16
N TYR A 247 -2.93 2.33 -1.86
CA TYR A 247 -1.69 1.96 -1.22
C TYR A 247 -0.65 1.61 -2.28
N LEU A 248 0.36 2.47 -2.44
CA LEU A 248 1.46 2.31 -3.40
C LEU A 248 2.75 2.90 -2.83
N ASN A 249 3.83 2.12 -2.88
CA ASN A 249 5.08 2.48 -2.22
C ASN A 249 6.08 3.14 -3.19
N SER A 250 5.64 4.19 -3.91
CA SER A 250 6.50 4.98 -4.79
C SER A 250 6.03 6.42 -4.92
N MET A 251 6.75 7.35 -4.28
CA MET A 251 6.48 8.79 -4.41
C MET A 251 6.60 9.27 -5.85
N THR A 252 7.57 8.76 -6.61
CA THR A 252 7.72 9.09 -8.03
C THR A 252 6.49 8.72 -8.86
N ASP A 253 5.89 7.56 -8.61
CA ASP A 253 4.67 7.16 -9.32
C ASP A 253 3.46 7.99 -8.85
N ILE A 254 3.31 8.25 -7.55
CA ILE A 254 2.24 9.12 -7.01
C ILE A 254 2.28 10.50 -7.66
N LEU A 255 3.43 11.16 -7.66
CA LEU A 255 3.59 12.51 -8.24
C LEU A 255 3.23 12.53 -9.73
N LYS A 256 3.64 11.50 -10.49
CA LYS A 256 3.28 11.37 -11.91
C LYS A 256 1.80 11.09 -12.11
N ILE A 257 1.18 10.25 -11.29
CA ILE A 257 -0.26 9.98 -11.34
C ILE A 257 -1.04 11.27 -11.11
N ILE A 258 -0.67 12.06 -10.10
CA ILE A 258 -1.32 13.35 -9.80
C ILE A 258 -1.20 14.29 -11.00
N ALA A 259 0.02 14.47 -11.54
CA ALA A 259 0.28 15.35 -12.66
C ALA A 259 -0.45 14.90 -13.95
N ASP A 260 -0.31 13.63 -14.34
CA ASP A 260 -0.90 13.08 -15.57
C ASP A 260 -2.43 13.12 -15.54
N ASN A 261 -3.03 12.97 -14.36
CA ASN A 261 -4.47 12.96 -14.19
C ASN A 261 -5.05 14.32 -13.78
N LYS A 262 -4.23 15.36 -13.57
CA LYS A 262 -4.66 16.70 -13.15
C LYS A 262 -5.46 16.68 -11.83
N LEU A 263 -4.99 15.90 -10.86
CA LEU A 263 -5.57 15.84 -9.53
C LEU A 263 -5.18 17.06 -8.70
N THR A 264 -6.01 17.46 -7.75
CA THR A 264 -5.85 18.71 -6.97
C THR A 264 -5.87 18.43 -5.46
N PRO A 265 -5.37 19.35 -4.61
CA PRO A 265 -5.50 19.18 -3.16
C PRO A 265 -6.95 19.10 -2.66
N ASP A 266 -7.92 19.61 -3.43
CA ASP A 266 -9.34 19.60 -3.05
C ASP A 266 -9.98 18.21 -3.13
N ASP A 267 -9.54 17.38 -4.08
CA ASP A 267 -10.05 16.02 -4.29
C ASP A 267 -9.05 14.93 -3.88
N THR A 268 -7.80 15.32 -3.58
CA THR A 268 -6.70 14.38 -3.39
C THR A 268 -5.89 14.65 -2.13
N ARG A 269 -5.58 13.57 -1.39
CA ARG A 269 -4.67 13.57 -0.24
C ARG A 269 -3.47 12.68 -0.53
N VAL A 270 -2.27 13.12 -0.15
CA VAL A 270 -1.04 12.30 -0.23
C VAL A 270 -0.45 12.12 1.16
N ILE A 271 -0.27 10.88 1.58
CA ILE A 271 0.24 10.51 2.89
C ILE A 271 1.54 9.73 2.66
N CYS A 272 2.67 10.32 3.05
CA CYS A 272 4.00 9.73 2.86
C CYS A 272 4.92 10.03 4.05
N ALA A 273 6.12 9.43 4.06
CA ALA A 273 7.10 9.69 5.11
C ALA A 273 7.43 11.18 5.20
N ASP A 274 7.36 11.74 6.40
CA ASP A 274 7.69 13.13 6.66
C ASP A 274 9.21 13.34 6.62
N ASN A 275 9.71 13.71 5.44
CA ASN A 275 11.09 14.11 5.22
C ASN A 275 11.16 15.29 4.25
N TYR A 276 12.28 16.00 4.31
CA TYR A 276 12.51 17.22 3.54
C TYR A 276 12.28 17.04 2.03
N GLU A 277 12.77 15.94 1.44
CA GLU A 277 12.64 15.70 0.01
C GLU A 277 11.19 15.44 -0.40
N ASN A 278 10.44 14.64 0.37
CA ASN A 278 9.02 14.40 0.12
C ASN A 278 8.20 15.69 0.25
N ALA A 279 8.42 16.46 1.32
CA ALA A 279 7.74 17.74 1.54
C ALA A 279 8.02 18.73 0.40
N LYS A 280 9.29 18.85 0.00
CA LYS A 280 9.72 19.70 -1.12
C LYS A 280 9.08 19.28 -2.45
N ASN A 281 9.02 17.98 -2.73
CA ASN A 281 8.45 17.47 -3.98
C ASN A 281 6.92 17.66 -4.05
N LEU A 282 6.21 17.52 -2.93
CA LEU A 282 4.77 17.80 -2.89
C LEU A 282 4.47 19.29 -3.01
N ARG A 283 5.23 20.16 -2.31
CA ARG A 283 5.04 21.63 -2.41
C ARG A 283 5.18 22.15 -3.84
N ARG A 284 6.09 21.55 -4.64
CA ARG A 284 6.28 21.90 -6.06
C ARG A 284 5.03 21.69 -6.92
N ILE A 285 4.14 20.80 -6.52
CA ILE A 285 2.88 20.52 -7.22
C ILE A 285 1.66 21.07 -6.47
N GLY A 286 1.87 21.92 -5.45
CA GLY A 286 0.80 22.54 -4.67
C GLY A 286 0.20 21.64 -3.57
N PHE A 287 0.89 20.54 -3.21
CA PHE A 287 0.45 19.62 -2.16
C PHE A 287 1.29 19.76 -0.89
N GLU A 288 0.73 19.28 0.21
CA GLU A 288 1.44 19.08 1.47
C GLU A 288 1.37 17.60 1.87
N ILE A 289 2.22 17.19 2.81
CA ILE A 289 2.12 15.86 3.41
C ILE A 289 0.86 15.85 4.27
N GLY A 290 -0.09 15.01 3.89
CA GLY A 290 -1.33 14.78 4.64
C GLY A 290 -1.19 13.69 5.70
N HIS A 291 -2.24 13.54 6.50
CA HIS A 291 -2.42 12.51 7.52
C HIS A 291 -3.77 11.83 7.33
N PHE A 292 -3.99 10.62 7.85
CA PHE A 292 -5.35 10.08 7.86
C PHE A 292 -6.23 10.89 8.83
N PRO A 293 -7.45 11.32 8.42
CA PRO A 293 -8.37 11.98 9.33
C PRO A 293 -8.71 11.12 10.54
N GLY A 294 -8.85 11.76 11.70
CA GLY A 294 -9.30 11.08 12.92
C GLY A 294 -10.76 10.64 12.82
N ARG A 295 -11.17 9.80 13.78
CA ARG A 295 -12.55 9.29 13.90
C ARG A 295 -13.62 10.40 13.90
N ASP A 296 -13.29 11.58 14.41
CA ASP A 296 -14.24 12.69 14.55
C ASP A 296 -14.17 13.69 13.38
N GLU A 297 -13.15 13.56 12.52
CA GLU A 297 -12.85 14.51 11.43
C GLU A 297 -13.15 13.93 10.04
N TYR A 298 -13.15 12.60 9.89
CA TYR A 298 -13.16 11.94 8.58
C TYR A 298 -14.34 12.34 7.67
N LYS A 299 -15.49 12.67 8.26
CA LYS A 299 -16.70 13.04 7.50
C LYS A 299 -16.56 14.32 6.69
N THR A 300 -15.69 15.23 7.10
CA THR A 300 -15.45 16.51 6.42
C THR A 300 -14.07 16.59 5.77
N GLU A 301 -13.12 15.79 6.26
CA GLU A 301 -11.73 15.84 5.85
C GLU A 301 -11.34 14.79 4.80
N ASN A 302 -12.12 13.72 4.65
CA ASN A 302 -11.81 12.70 3.63
C ASN A 302 -11.83 13.30 2.23
N ARG A 303 -10.95 12.77 1.39
CA ARG A 303 -10.81 13.18 -0.01
C ARG A 303 -11.16 12.00 -0.92
N THR A 304 -11.65 12.30 -2.12
CA THR A 304 -11.99 11.31 -3.14
C THR A 304 -10.83 10.34 -3.40
N PHE A 305 -9.62 10.87 -3.56
CA PHE A 305 -8.41 10.10 -3.82
C PHE A 305 -7.42 10.24 -2.66
N THR A 306 -7.14 9.17 -1.93
CA THR A 306 -6.08 9.17 -0.91
C THR A 306 -4.94 8.25 -1.33
N PHE A 307 -3.76 8.80 -1.60
CA PHE A 307 -2.56 8.04 -1.92
C PHE A 307 -1.70 7.87 -0.66
N ALA A 308 -1.42 6.63 -0.27
CA ALA A 308 -0.65 6.31 0.93
C ALA A 308 0.55 5.40 0.60
N THR A 309 1.74 5.77 1.10
CA THR A 309 2.94 4.92 1.04
C THR A 309 3.10 4.09 2.32
N ARG A 310 4.00 3.09 2.30
CA ARG A 310 4.22 2.16 3.42
C ARG A 310 4.48 2.84 4.75
N CYS A 311 5.37 3.82 4.76
CA CYS A 311 5.76 4.55 5.97
C CYS A 311 4.61 5.33 6.64
N SER A 312 3.45 5.42 5.97
CA SER A 312 2.33 6.27 6.36
C SER A 312 1.05 5.54 6.74
N PHE A 313 0.96 4.22 6.48
CA PHE A 313 -0.20 3.44 6.91
C PHE A 313 0.10 2.44 8.02
N GLU A 314 1.39 2.14 8.25
CA GLU A 314 1.85 1.41 9.42
C GLU A 314 1.54 2.25 10.68
N GLY A 315 0.33 2.06 11.21
CA GLY A 315 -0.14 2.68 12.45
C GLY A 315 -1.26 3.71 12.34
N ALA A 316 -1.73 4.04 11.14
CA ALA A 316 -2.86 4.93 10.92
C ALA A 316 -4.17 4.14 10.80
N ASP A 317 -5.25 4.63 11.42
CA ASP A 317 -6.57 4.03 11.32
C ASP A 317 -7.36 4.69 10.16
N LEU A 318 -7.93 3.87 9.26
CA LEU A 318 -8.76 4.33 8.14
C LEU A 318 -10.22 4.45 8.59
N HIS A 319 -10.70 5.69 8.63
CA HIS A 319 -12.10 6.05 8.86
C HIS A 319 -12.75 6.55 7.57
N SER A 320 -13.83 5.91 7.14
CA SER A 320 -14.62 6.29 5.96
C SER A 320 -15.88 5.47 5.92
N ASP A 321 -17.01 6.09 5.58
CA ASP A 321 -18.30 5.42 5.43
C ASP A 321 -18.43 4.69 4.09
N CYS A 322 -17.59 5.00 3.09
CA CYS A 322 -17.73 4.46 1.72
C CYS A 322 -16.43 4.13 1.00
N ALA A 323 -15.25 4.30 1.62
CA ALA A 323 -13.98 4.14 0.92
C ALA A 323 -13.74 2.70 0.43
N CYS A 324 -13.31 2.56 -0.82
CA CYS A 324 -12.71 1.35 -1.36
C CYS A 324 -11.19 1.32 -1.12
N VAL A 325 -10.65 0.12 -0.90
CA VAL A 325 -9.20 -0.10 -0.68
C VAL A 325 -8.56 -0.75 -1.88
N TYR A 326 -7.53 -0.08 -2.43
CA TYR A 326 -6.73 -0.53 -3.56
C TYR A 326 -5.27 -0.65 -3.13
N ILE A 327 -4.66 -1.81 -3.35
CA ILE A 327 -3.28 -2.10 -2.94
C ILE A 327 -2.47 -2.48 -4.18
N PHE A 328 -1.33 -1.83 -4.40
CA PHE A 328 -0.48 -2.04 -5.57
C PHE A 328 0.92 -2.52 -5.17
N SER A 329 1.29 -3.71 -5.61
CA SER A 329 2.61 -4.28 -5.39
C SER A 329 3.34 -4.54 -6.71
N ASP A 330 4.53 -3.94 -6.85
CA ASP A 330 5.42 -4.14 -7.99
C ASP A 330 6.68 -4.89 -7.54
N SER A 331 6.66 -6.23 -7.65
CA SER A 331 7.75 -7.08 -7.18
C SER A 331 9.08 -6.87 -7.92
N ASN A 332 9.08 -6.08 -9.01
CA ASN A 332 10.28 -5.75 -9.77
C ASN A 332 11.14 -4.68 -9.08
N ARG A 333 10.64 -4.04 -8.02
CA ARG A 333 11.37 -3.03 -7.25
C ARG A 333 11.68 -3.59 -5.86
N ASP A 334 12.85 -4.22 -5.72
CA ASP A 334 13.24 -5.01 -4.54
C ASP A 334 13.00 -4.31 -3.19
N ASN A 335 13.24 -3.01 -3.08
CA ASN A 335 13.11 -2.24 -1.82
C ASN A 335 11.83 -1.38 -1.75
N LEU A 336 10.98 -1.39 -2.79
CA LEU A 336 9.79 -0.56 -2.90
C LEU A 336 8.50 -1.37 -3.11
N SER A 337 8.57 -2.69 -3.20
CA SER A 337 7.37 -3.52 -3.28
C SER A 337 6.65 -3.54 -1.93
N LEU A 338 5.32 -3.47 -1.94
CA LEU A 338 4.54 -3.76 -0.73
C LEU A 338 4.66 -5.26 -0.43
N ASP A 339 4.95 -5.60 0.83
CA ASP A 339 5.02 -6.97 1.33
C ASP A 339 3.60 -7.48 1.61
N ILE A 340 3.08 -8.37 0.78
CA ILE A 340 1.74 -8.97 0.98
C ILE A 340 1.58 -9.54 2.40
N SER A 341 2.62 -10.11 3.00
CA SER A 341 2.53 -10.76 4.31
C SER A 341 2.32 -9.81 5.47
N ILE A 342 2.93 -8.64 5.39
CA ILE A 342 2.84 -7.62 6.43
C ILE A 342 1.79 -6.58 6.07
N ASP A 343 1.95 -5.98 4.90
CA ASP A 343 1.26 -4.75 4.54
C ASP A 343 -0.23 -5.03 4.33
N LEU A 344 -0.60 -6.15 3.71
CA LEU A 344 -2.02 -6.50 3.52
C LEU A 344 -2.74 -6.70 4.86
N VAL A 345 -2.15 -7.48 5.76
CA VAL A 345 -2.72 -7.77 7.10
C VAL A 345 -2.85 -6.49 7.91
N GLN A 346 -1.85 -5.60 7.83
CA GLN A 346 -1.87 -4.30 8.49
C GLN A 346 -2.93 -3.37 7.88
N ILE A 347 -3.01 -3.25 6.56
CA ILE A 347 -4.01 -2.42 5.86
C ILE A 347 -5.43 -2.88 6.21
N ILE A 348 -5.71 -4.18 6.08
CA ILE A 348 -7.02 -4.75 6.38
C ILE A 348 -7.41 -4.48 7.84
N GLY A 349 -6.50 -4.71 8.77
CA GLY A 349 -6.74 -4.51 10.20
C GLY A 349 -6.96 -3.06 10.63
N ARG A 350 -6.63 -2.10 9.76
CA ARG A 350 -6.78 -0.66 10.03
C ARG A 350 -8.04 -0.06 9.42
N CYS A 351 -8.86 -0.82 8.71
CA CYS A 351 -10.19 -0.37 8.24
C CYS A 351 -11.21 -0.38 9.40
N ARG A 352 -11.41 0.77 10.08
CA ARG A 352 -12.12 0.85 11.37
C ARG A 352 -13.62 1.10 11.30
N THR A 353 -14.13 1.53 10.16
CA THR A 353 -15.55 1.92 10.04
C THR A 353 -16.37 0.70 9.65
N PHE A 354 -16.91 -0.01 10.63
CA PHE A 354 -17.68 -1.25 10.41
C PHE A 354 -18.95 -1.07 9.58
N SER A 355 -19.53 0.14 9.58
CA SER A 355 -20.68 0.51 8.74
C SER A 355 -20.36 0.65 7.26
N ASN A 356 -19.08 0.76 6.88
CA ASN A 356 -18.70 0.90 5.48
C ASN A 356 -18.94 -0.42 4.72
N PRO A 357 -19.85 -0.46 3.73
CA PRO A 357 -20.21 -1.69 3.02
C PRO A 357 -19.09 -2.18 2.07
N TYR A 358 -18.03 -1.40 1.90
CA TYR A 358 -16.86 -1.71 1.08
C TYR A 358 -15.64 -2.16 1.88
N ARG A 359 -15.66 -2.05 3.23
CA ARG A 359 -14.49 -2.27 4.10
C ARG A 359 -13.83 -3.64 3.96
N ASP A 360 -14.63 -4.66 3.65
CA ASP A 360 -14.17 -6.05 3.60
C ASP A 360 -13.66 -6.42 2.20
N GLU A 361 -13.88 -5.57 1.18
CA GLU A 361 -13.38 -5.80 -0.17
C GLU A 361 -12.01 -5.17 -0.39
N ILE A 362 -11.03 -6.02 -0.66
CA ILE A 362 -9.64 -5.61 -0.82
C ILE A 362 -9.20 -5.89 -2.25
N ARG A 363 -8.98 -4.84 -3.03
CA ARG A 363 -8.51 -4.95 -4.41
C ARG A 363 -6.99 -4.93 -4.45
N TYR A 364 -6.40 -6.09 -4.69
CA TYR A 364 -4.96 -6.27 -4.70
C TYR A 364 -4.44 -6.44 -6.12
N TYR A 365 -3.63 -5.48 -6.57
CA TYR A 365 -2.98 -5.46 -7.87
C TYR A 365 -1.51 -5.83 -7.72
N TYR A 366 -1.06 -6.82 -8.48
CA TYR A 366 0.33 -7.26 -8.45
C TYR A 366 0.95 -7.33 -9.84
N LYS A 367 2.25 -7.08 -9.90
CA LYS A 367 3.08 -7.30 -11.08
C LYS A 367 4.11 -8.38 -10.75
N CYS A 368 4.13 -9.47 -11.53
CA CYS A 368 5.19 -10.49 -11.44
C CYS A 368 6.23 -10.28 -12.55
N LYS A 369 7.48 -10.68 -12.31
CA LYS A 369 8.40 -11.05 -13.40
C LYS A 369 7.90 -12.34 -14.05
N ASP A 370 8.15 -12.51 -15.35
CA ASP A 370 8.04 -13.82 -15.97
C ASP A 370 8.93 -14.80 -15.19
N ALA A 371 8.41 -16.00 -14.94
CA ALA A 371 8.92 -16.94 -13.95
C ALA A 371 10.35 -17.46 -14.20
N GLU A 372 10.98 -17.10 -15.32
CA GLU A 372 12.29 -17.60 -15.77
C GLU A 372 13.50 -16.85 -15.18
N ASP A 373 13.30 -15.68 -14.52
CA ASP A 373 14.40 -14.73 -14.24
C ASP A 373 14.81 -14.56 -12.74
N ILE A 374 14.39 -15.46 -11.84
CA ILE A 374 14.83 -15.39 -10.43
C ILE A 374 15.45 -16.73 -10.01
N ASP A 375 16.77 -16.79 -10.05
CA ASP A 375 17.55 -17.87 -9.44
C ASP A 375 17.55 -17.70 -7.91
N LEU A 376 16.64 -18.40 -7.25
CA LEU A 376 16.53 -18.42 -5.79
C LEU A 376 17.76 -19.03 -5.12
N ASN A 377 18.50 -19.89 -5.83
CA ASN A 377 19.75 -20.46 -5.32
C ASN A 377 20.84 -19.39 -5.32
N GLU A 378 21.00 -18.66 -6.43
CA GLU A 378 21.94 -17.53 -6.52
C GLU A 378 21.69 -16.47 -5.42
N ALA A 379 20.42 -16.14 -5.16
CA ALA A 379 20.06 -15.20 -4.10
C ALA A 379 20.42 -15.73 -2.69
N THR A 380 20.23 -17.03 -2.45
CA THR A 380 20.59 -17.67 -1.18
C THR A 380 22.11 -17.74 -1.00
N ASP A 381 22.83 -18.12 -2.06
CA ASP A 381 24.30 -18.18 -2.07
C ASP A 381 24.92 -16.79 -1.84
N THR A 382 24.31 -15.75 -2.41
CA THR A 382 24.72 -14.35 -2.17
C THR A 382 24.62 -13.98 -0.69
N ILE A 383 23.51 -14.33 -0.03
CA ILE A 383 23.34 -14.04 1.41
C ILE A 383 24.36 -14.81 2.25
N ASN A 384 24.60 -16.09 1.93
CA ASN A 384 25.59 -16.92 2.62
C ASN A 384 27.00 -16.34 2.46
N HIS A 385 27.38 -15.98 1.23
CA HIS A 385 28.67 -15.37 0.95
C HIS A 385 28.87 -14.05 1.71
N LYS A 386 27.88 -13.16 1.70
CA LYS A 386 27.91 -11.91 2.49
C LYS A 386 28.06 -12.19 3.98
N THR A 387 27.39 -13.22 4.49
CA THR A 387 27.47 -13.64 5.90
C THR A 387 28.89 -14.04 6.25
N ASP A 388 29.51 -14.91 5.45
CA ASP A 388 30.88 -15.38 5.66
C ASP A 388 31.91 -14.23 5.63
N VAL A 389 31.77 -13.32 4.65
CA VAL A 389 32.61 -12.12 4.55
C VAL A 389 32.45 -11.24 5.80
N SER A 390 31.22 -11.09 6.30
CA SER A 390 30.93 -10.28 7.49
C SER A 390 31.63 -10.81 8.73
N TYR A 391 31.57 -12.12 8.97
CA TYR A 391 32.26 -12.73 10.12
C TYR A 391 33.78 -12.61 10.02
N LYS A 392 34.35 -12.80 8.82
CA LYS A 392 35.79 -12.60 8.59
C LYS A 392 36.21 -11.16 8.90
N LEU A 393 35.49 -10.17 8.36
CA LEU A 393 35.79 -8.76 8.60
C LEU A 393 35.60 -8.39 10.08
N PHE A 394 34.54 -8.87 10.72
CA PHE A 394 34.27 -8.62 12.13
C PHE A 394 35.44 -9.05 13.03
N GLN A 395 36.08 -10.19 12.75
CA GLN A 395 37.25 -10.64 13.52
C GLN A 395 38.41 -9.62 13.50
N TYR A 396 38.60 -8.89 12.41
CA TYR A 396 39.63 -7.86 12.28
C TYR A 396 39.25 -6.53 12.95
N TYR A 397 37.96 -6.15 12.86
CA TYR A 397 37.51 -4.81 13.26
C TYR A 397 36.84 -4.73 14.65
N GLN A 398 36.46 -5.86 15.27
CA GLN A 398 35.68 -5.88 16.53
C GLN A 398 36.33 -5.12 17.71
N ASN A 399 37.66 -5.00 17.74
CA ASN A 399 38.41 -4.32 18.79
C ASN A 399 38.98 -2.97 18.35
N VAL A 400 38.57 -2.46 17.19
CA VAL A 400 39.05 -1.18 16.66
C VAL A 400 38.21 -0.04 17.25
N SER A 401 38.90 0.94 17.82
CA SER A 401 38.30 2.18 18.33
C SER A 401 38.78 3.44 17.58
N ASP A 402 39.60 3.26 16.54
CA ASP A 402 40.12 4.35 15.72
C ASP A 402 38.97 5.03 14.93
N PRO A 403 38.71 6.33 15.15
CA PRO A 403 37.61 7.04 14.49
C PRO A 403 37.67 6.99 12.97
N ASP A 404 38.85 7.09 12.36
CA ASP A 404 38.99 7.10 10.90
C ASP A 404 38.64 5.73 10.31
N VAL A 405 39.01 4.66 11.02
CA VAL A 405 38.66 3.28 10.61
C VAL A 405 37.16 3.03 10.77
N LEU A 406 36.56 3.53 11.85
CA LEU A 406 35.12 3.44 12.07
C LEU A 406 34.35 4.21 10.99
N ASP A 407 34.80 5.40 10.61
CA ASP A 407 34.22 6.19 9.52
C ASP A 407 34.29 5.45 8.19
N ILE A 408 35.40 4.76 7.88
CA ILE A 408 35.51 3.92 6.67
C ILE A 408 34.48 2.78 6.67
N VAL A 409 34.27 2.12 7.82
CA VAL A 409 33.29 1.02 7.93
C VAL A 409 31.87 1.57 7.79
N GLU A 410 31.58 2.73 8.38
CA GLU A 410 30.29 3.39 8.29
C GLU A 410 29.98 3.86 6.87
N ASP A 411 30.94 4.54 6.21
CA ASP A 411 30.82 5.04 4.84
C ASP A 411 30.58 3.93 3.81
N ALA A 412 31.15 2.74 4.05
CA ALA A 412 30.88 1.57 3.21
C ALA A 412 29.38 1.20 3.18
N GLN A 413 28.60 1.66 4.16
CA GLN A 413 27.16 1.41 4.29
C GLN A 413 26.27 2.60 3.90
N THR A 414 26.81 3.79 3.59
CA THR A 414 26.02 5.00 3.32
C THR A 414 25.70 5.26 1.82
N GLY A 415 25.93 4.27 0.95
CA GLY A 415 25.76 4.39 -0.50
C GLY A 415 24.36 4.05 -1.08
N LYS A 416 24.25 4.00 -2.42
CA LYS A 416 23.01 3.62 -3.13
C LYS A 416 22.53 2.19 -2.84
N ARG A 417 23.42 1.33 -2.36
CA ARG A 417 23.14 -0.06 -1.97
C ARG A 417 23.86 -0.36 -0.64
N PRO A 418 23.31 0.13 0.50
CA PRO A 418 23.81 -0.23 1.82
C PRO A 418 23.88 -1.75 1.95
N TYR A 419 24.91 -2.26 2.65
CA TYR A 419 25.07 -3.69 2.89
C TYR A 419 25.20 -4.56 1.63
N GLY A 420 25.56 -3.98 0.48
CA GLY A 420 25.65 -4.73 -0.78
C GLY A 420 26.74 -5.81 -0.80
N LYS A 421 27.78 -5.69 0.05
CA LYS A 421 28.94 -6.59 0.07
C LYS A 421 29.06 -7.42 1.36
N ASN A 422 28.60 -6.89 2.48
CA ASN A 422 28.67 -7.50 3.81
C ASN A 422 27.64 -6.83 4.74
N TYR A 423 27.49 -7.37 5.95
CA TYR A 423 26.59 -6.90 6.99
C TYR A 423 27.34 -6.20 8.13
N LEU A 424 28.60 -5.79 7.93
CA LEU A 424 29.34 -5.06 8.95
C LEU A 424 28.77 -3.66 9.11
N THR A 425 28.63 -3.19 10.35
CA THR A 425 28.09 -1.85 10.63
C THR A 425 28.79 -1.24 11.83
N VAL A 426 28.81 0.09 11.91
CA VAL A 426 29.18 0.82 13.12
C VAL A 426 27.88 1.27 13.77
N PHE A 427 27.77 1.05 15.08
CA PHE A 427 26.63 1.48 15.88
C PHE A 427 27.13 2.14 17.17
N GLU A 428 26.32 3.02 17.73
CA GLU A 428 26.60 3.65 19.02
C GLU A 428 26.14 2.74 20.17
N ASP A 429 27.07 2.38 21.05
CA ASP A 429 26.79 1.74 22.31
C ASP A 429 26.40 2.77 23.38
N VAL A 430 25.97 2.28 24.54
CA VAL A 430 25.59 3.13 25.68
C VAL A 430 26.75 4.01 26.11
N GLY A 431 26.53 5.33 26.10
CA GLY A 431 27.55 6.33 26.41
C GLY A 431 28.11 7.03 25.18
N GLY A 432 27.65 6.65 23.98
CA GLY A 432 28.06 7.27 22.71
C GLY A 432 29.34 6.67 22.13
N GLU A 433 29.84 5.56 22.68
CA GLU A 433 30.99 4.86 22.12
C GLU A 433 30.60 4.14 20.83
N ARG A 434 31.30 4.42 19.73
CA ARG A 434 31.10 3.75 18.44
C ARG A 434 31.79 2.39 18.44
N LYS A 435 31.07 1.35 18.05
CA LYS A 435 31.57 -0.04 17.96
C LYS A 435 31.19 -0.69 16.66
N VAL A 436 32.02 -1.63 16.22
CA VAL A 436 31.74 -2.45 15.04
C VAL A 436 30.89 -3.65 15.44
N GLY A 437 29.90 -4.00 14.62
CA GLY A 437 29.05 -5.17 14.80
C GLY A 437 28.59 -5.80 13.49
N ILE A 438 28.02 -6.99 13.60
CA ILE A 438 27.33 -7.65 12.50
C ILE A 438 25.85 -7.31 12.56
N ASN A 439 25.32 -6.77 11.47
CA ASN A 439 23.93 -6.41 11.34
C ASN A 439 23.05 -7.60 10.95
N HIS A 440 22.66 -8.39 11.96
CA HIS A 440 21.75 -9.51 11.79
C HIS A 440 20.38 -9.06 11.24
N LEU A 441 19.91 -7.85 11.57
CA LEU A 441 18.60 -7.36 11.14
C LEU A 441 18.53 -7.18 9.62
N VAL A 442 19.58 -6.64 9.00
CA VAL A 442 19.66 -6.48 7.53
C VAL A 442 19.66 -7.84 6.84
N ARG A 443 20.47 -8.78 7.32
CA ARG A 443 20.51 -10.15 6.75
C ARG A 443 19.14 -10.81 6.80
N LEU A 444 18.45 -10.70 7.93
CA LEU A 444 17.11 -11.26 8.11
C LEU A 444 16.07 -10.58 7.21
N ALA A 445 16.20 -9.27 6.97
CA ALA A 445 15.35 -8.56 6.02
C ALA A 445 15.52 -9.09 4.58
N GLU A 446 16.76 -9.36 4.15
CA GLU A 446 17.05 -9.94 2.83
C GLU A 446 16.53 -11.38 2.70
N LEU A 447 16.74 -12.23 3.72
CA LEU A 447 16.18 -13.58 3.76
C LEU A 447 14.67 -13.57 3.67
N ARG A 448 14.03 -12.69 4.44
CA ARG A 448 12.58 -12.50 4.39
C ARG A 448 12.12 -12.10 2.99
N ALA A 449 12.82 -11.17 2.32
CA ALA A 449 12.48 -10.76 0.96
C ALA A 449 12.49 -11.93 -0.04
N ILE A 450 13.46 -12.85 0.10
CA ILE A 450 13.52 -14.09 -0.70
C ILE A 450 12.31 -14.99 -0.41
N ASP A 451 11.99 -15.20 0.86
CA ASP A 451 10.89 -16.08 1.24
C ASP A 451 9.53 -15.53 0.81
N ILE A 452 9.32 -14.21 0.88
CA ILE A 452 8.11 -13.60 0.33
C ILE A 452 8.09 -13.78 -1.19
N LYS A 453 9.21 -13.59 -1.92
CA LYS A 453 9.33 -13.86 -3.37
C LYS A 453 8.94 -15.30 -3.74
N LYS A 454 9.26 -16.28 -2.90
CA LYS A 454 8.76 -17.67 -3.06
C LYS A 454 7.25 -17.75 -2.87
N GLN A 455 6.71 -17.02 -1.90
CA GLN A 455 5.28 -16.99 -1.55
C GLN A 455 4.38 -16.28 -2.59
N TYR A 456 4.88 -15.26 -3.30
CA TYR A 456 4.14 -14.54 -4.36
C TYR A 456 3.67 -15.43 -5.53
N ARG A 457 4.20 -16.65 -5.66
CA ARG A 457 3.95 -17.54 -6.81
C ARG A 457 2.58 -18.23 -6.80
N SER A 458 1.82 -18.20 -5.69
CA SER A 458 0.50 -18.86 -5.67
C SER A 458 -0.56 -18.09 -4.87
N LYS A 459 -1.76 -17.95 -5.46
CA LYS A 459 -2.98 -17.44 -4.78
C LYS A 459 -3.27 -18.19 -3.48
N ASN A 460 -2.94 -19.49 -3.43
CA ASN A 460 -3.13 -20.33 -2.26
C ASN A 460 -2.23 -19.92 -1.09
N THR A 461 -1.02 -19.44 -1.36
CA THR A 461 -0.09 -18.97 -0.32
C THR A 461 -0.60 -17.69 0.33
N LEU A 462 -1.13 -16.75 -0.46
CA LEU A 462 -1.77 -15.55 0.06
C LEU A 462 -3.00 -15.88 0.92
N LEU A 463 -3.83 -16.83 0.50
CA LEU A 463 -4.97 -17.30 1.29
C LEU A 463 -4.53 -17.99 2.59
N ALA A 464 -3.45 -18.78 2.56
CA ALA A 464 -2.90 -19.40 3.76
C ALA A 464 -2.37 -18.36 4.76
N LEU A 465 -1.63 -17.37 4.28
CA LEU A 465 -1.12 -16.25 5.06
C LEU A 465 -2.23 -15.41 5.72
N LEU A 466 -3.31 -15.11 4.98
CA LEU A 466 -4.47 -14.44 5.55
C LEU A 466 -5.07 -15.27 6.69
N LYS A 467 -5.22 -16.58 6.46
CA LYS A 467 -5.75 -17.52 7.46
C LYS A 467 -4.89 -17.56 8.74
N ASP A 468 -3.57 -17.53 8.62
CA ASP A 468 -2.64 -17.49 9.76
C ASP A 468 -2.80 -16.23 10.62
N ASN A 469 -3.25 -15.12 10.02
CA ASN A 469 -3.58 -13.87 10.72
C ASN A 469 -5.07 -13.75 11.08
N ARG A 470 -5.79 -14.90 11.09
CA ARG A 470 -7.23 -14.99 11.36
C ARG A 470 -8.10 -14.15 10.42
N ILE A 471 -7.58 -13.88 9.22
CA ILE A 471 -8.31 -13.25 8.14
C ILE A 471 -8.88 -14.35 7.24
N VAL A 472 -10.20 -14.39 7.10
CA VAL A 472 -10.90 -15.44 6.35
C VAL A 472 -11.49 -14.85 5.08
N ALA A 473 -11.14 -15.47 3.95
CA ALA A 473 -11.77 -15.12 2.67
C ALA A 473 -13.23 -15.59 2.68
N ARG A 474 -14.17 -14.68 2.40
CA ARG A 474 -15.60 -14.99 2.23
C ARG A 474 -16.04 -14.77 0.80
N ASP A 475 -17.08 -15.48 0.40
CA ASP A 475 -17.82 -15.16 -0.81
C ASP A 475 -18.70 -13.92 -0.54
N LEU A 476 -18.71 -12.95 -1.46
CA LEU A 476 -19.59 -11.79 -1.36
C LEU A 476 -21.01 -12.11 -1.77
N TYR A 477 -21.18 -13.17 -2.56
CA TYR A 477 -22.41 -13.46 -3.27
C TYR A 477 -23.22 -14.58 -2.60
N GLU A 478 -22.92 -14.87 -1.33
CA GLU A 478 -23.67 -15.81 -0.53
C GLU A 478 -25.14 -15.34 -0.40
N GLY A 479 -26.08 -16.23 -0.70
CA GLY A 479 -27.52 -15.94 -0.73
C GLY A 479 -28.06 -15.44 -2.08
N LEU A 480 -27.22 -15.19 -3.09
CA LEU A 480 -27.66 -14.98 -4.47
C LEU A 480 -27.99 -16.32 -5.16
N ASP A 481 -28.77 -16.25 -6.25
CA ASP A 481 -28.99 -17.40 -7.12
C ASP A 481 -27.65 -18.02 -7.55
N PRO A 482 -27.48 -19.35 -7.49
CA PRO A 482 -26.21 -20.01 -7.78
C PRO A 482 -25.62 -19.67 -9.16
N MET A 483 -26.46 -19.43 -10.17
CA MET A 483 -26.00 -19.04 -11.51
C MET A 483 -25.33 -17.66 -11.47
N PHE A 484 -26.00 -16.68 -10.85
CA PHE A 484 -25.52 -15.30 -10.76
C PHE A 484 -24.31 -15.19 -9.82
N ALA A 485 -24.35 -15.88 -8.69
CA ALA A 485 -23.25 -15.95 -7.75
C ALA A 485 -22.00 -16.56 -8.41
N ARG A 486 -22.16 -17.64 -9.19
CA ARG A 486 -21.05 -18.24 -9.95
C ARG A 486 -20.48 -17.29 -10.99
N PHE A 487 -21.34 -16.59 -11.73
CA PHE A 487 -20.92 -15.65 -12.77
C PHE A 487 -20.10 -14.48 -12.20
N LEU A 488 -20.57 -13.83 -11.12
CA LEU A 488 -19.79 -12.77 -10.46
C LEU A 488 -18.48 -13.29 -9.87
N ASN A 489 -18.51 -14.47 -9.25
CA ASN A 489 -17.31 -15.13 -8.74
C ASN A 489 -16.27 -15.40 -9.83
N GLU A 490 -16.70 -15.85 -11.02
CA GLU A 490 -15.80 -16.10 -12.15
C GLU A 490 -15.16 -14.79 -12.64
N ILE A 491 -15.94 -13.70 -12.71
CA ILE A 491 -15.42 -12.36 -13.02
C ILE A 491 -14.40 -11.92 -11.96
N ASP A 492 -14.69 -12.03 -10.67
CA ASP A 492 -13.79 -11.56 -9.62
C ASP A 492 -12.52 -12.39 -9.48
N LYS A 493 -12.58 -13.68 -9.82
CA LYS A 493 -11.43 -14.59 -9.83
C LYS A 493 -10.55 -14.41 -11.07
N ALA A 494 -11.02 -13.75 -12.12
CA ALA A 494 -10.27 -13.56 -13.35
C ALA A 494 -9.07 -12.61 -13.14
N PRO A 495 -7.86 -13.02 -13.56
CA PRO A 495 -6.62 -12.34 -13.20
C PRO A 495 -6.41 -11.04 -13.98
N THR A 496 -6.91 -10.95 -15.22
CA THR A 496 -6.72 -9.78 -16.07
C THR A 496 -8.05 -9.13 -16.44
N TYR A 497 -8.01 -7.83 -16.75
CA TYR A 497 -9.18 -7.11 -17.24
C TYR A 497 -9.77 -7.73 -18.52
N ASN A 498 -8.91 -8.22 -19.43
CA ASN A 498 -9.34 -8.86 -20.66
C ASN A 498 -10.10 -10.18 -20.39
N ASP A 499 -9.65 -10.98 -19.41
CA ASP A 499 -10.35 -12.20 -19.02
C ASP A 499 -11.71 -11.91 -18.39
N ARG A 500 -11.82 -10.83 -17.59
CA ARG A 500 -13.10 -10.38 -17.02
C ARG A 500 -14.12 -10.03 -18.10
N ILE A 501 -13.72 -9.23 -19.10
CA ILE A 501 -14.59 -8.91 -20.24
C ILE A 501 -14.95 -10.16 -21.03
N ARG A 502 -14.01 -11.10 -21.21
CA ARG A 502 -14.27 -12.37 -21.89
C ARG A 502 -15.34 -13.19 -21.17
N ILE A 503 -15.25 -13.31 -19.85
CA ILE A 503 -16.25 -14.02 -19.02
C ILE A 503 -17.59 -13.30 -19.13
N TYR A 504 -17.62 -11.97 -18.92
CA TYR A 504 -18.85 -11.18 -19.04
C TYR A 504 -19.54 -11.37 -20.39
N THR A 505 -18.78 -11.20 -21.48
CA THR A 505 -19.29 -11.31 -22.86
C THR A 505 -19.80 -12.72 -23.14
N SER A 506 -19.05 -13.75 -22.73
CA SER A 506 -19.41 -15.15 -22.98
C SER A 506 -20.62 -15.59 -22.16
N GLY A 507 -20.76 -15.11 -20.92
CA GLY A 507 -21.94 -15.35 -20.08
C GLY A 507 -23.19 -14.68 -20.66
N CYS A 508 -23.11 -13.41 -21.05
CA CYS A 508 -24.24 -12.70 -21.67
C CYS A 508 -24.66 -13.32 -23.01
N LEU A 509 -23.76 -13.99 -23.73
CA LEU A 509 -24.06 -14.74 -24.95
C LEU A 509 -24.74 -16.08 -24.67
N SER A 510 -24.34 -16.78 -23.61
CA SER A 510 -24.82 -18.13 -23.33
C SER A 510 -26.20 -18.16 -22.67
N SER A 511 -26.61 -17.07 -22.01
CA SER A 511 -27.91 -17.00 -21.32
C SER A 511 -28.54 -15.62 -21.40
N GLN A 512 -29.74 -15.56 -22.00
CA GLN A 512 -30.54 -14.33 -22.05
C GLN A 512 -30.96 -13.86 -20.64
N GLN A 513 -31.28 -14.80 -19.75
CA GLN A 513 -31.61 -14.49 -18.35
C GLN A 513 -30.41 -13.85 -17.64
N LEU A 514 -29.21 -14.42 -17.83
CA LEU A 514 -27.98 -13.89 -17.26
C LEU A 514 -27.69 -12.48 -17.79
N ARG A 515 -27.87 -12.27 -19.11
CA ARG A 515 -27.71 -10.94 -19.72
C ARG A 515 -28.66 -9.90 -19.12
N GLN A 516 -29.94 -10.21 -19.02
CA GLN A 516 -30.95 -9.29 -18.47
C GLN A 516 -30.64 -8.93 -17.01
N TRP A 517 -30.26 -9.91 -16.21
CA TRP A 517 -29.85 -9.68 -14.83
C TRP A 517 -28.55 -8.87 -14.73
N ALA A 518 -27.54 -9.22 -15.53
CA ALA A 518 -26.23 -8.56 -15.54
C ALA A 518 -26.32 -7.08 -15.94
N GLU A 519 -27.24 -6.73 -16.84
CA GLU A 519 -27.51 -5.35 -17.22
C GLU A 519 -27.96 -4.50 -16.02
N ALA A 520 -28.85 -5.06 -15.18
CA ALA A 520 -29.35 -4.41 -13.97
C ALA A 520 -28.39 -4.51 -12.77
N CYS A 521 -27.42 -5.42 -12.80
CA CYS A 521 -26.54 -5.71 -11.66
C CYS A 521 -25.52 -4.58 -11.41
N PRO A 522 -25.59 -3.86 -10.27
CA PRO A 522 -24.67 -2.76 -9.98
C PRO A 522 -23.22 -3.19 -9.72
N ASP A 523 -22.99 -4.44 -9.30
CA ASP A 523 -21.66 -5.00 -9.05
C ASP A 523 -20.85 -5.19 -10.35
N ILE A 524 -21.51 -5.18 -11.51
CA ILE A 524 -20.87 -5.25 -12.83
C ILE A 524 -20.52 -3.83 -13.29
N PRO A 525 -19.25 -3.57 -13.68
CA PRO A 525 -18.82 -2.28 -14.20
C PRO A 525 -19.70 -1.79 -15.36
N SER A 526 -20.09 -0.51 -15.31
CA SER A 526 -20.90 0.16 -16.35
C SER A 526 -20.29 -0.03 -17.75
N ARG A 527 -18.96 0.08 -17.84
CA ARG A 527 -18.19 -0.05 -19.07
C ARG A 527 -18.35 -1.40 -19.75
N TYR A 528 -18.49 -2.48 -18.99
CA TYR A 528 -18.69 -3.82 -19.56
C TYR A 528 -20.02 -3.91 -20.29
N LYS A 529 -21.06 -3.31 -19.69
CA LYS A 529 -22.40 -3.19 -20.26
C LYS A 529 -22.36 -2.31 -21.51
N GLU A 530 -21.69 -1.17 -21.43
CA GLU A 530 -21.52 -0.24 -22.56
C GLU A 530 -20.83 -0.91 -23.74
N TYR A 531 -19.70 -1.61 -23.52
CA TYR A 531 -19.03 -2.37 -24.58
C TYR A 531 -19.97 -3.37 -25.23
N TYR A 532 -20.68 -4.17 -24.44
CA TYR A 532 -21.56 -5.20 -24.97
C TYR A 532 -22.75 -4.62 -25.75
N ASN A 533 -23.35 -3.55 -25.24
CA ASN A 533 -24.55 -2.96 -25.83
C ASN A 533 -24.25 -2.13 -27.08
N VAL A 534 -23.08 -1.47 -27.14
CA VAL A 534 -22.70 -0.60 -28.27
C VAL A 534 -21.84 -1.32 -29.31
N LEU A 535 -20.81 -2.07 -28.88
CA LEU A 535 -19.90 -2.76 -29.81
C LEU A 535 -20.45 -4.11 -30.26
N GLY A 536 -21.12 -4.80 -29.34
CA GLY A 536 -21.57 -6.17 -29.56
C GLY A 536 -20.45 -7.22 -29.41
N PRO A 537 -20.85 -8.49 -29.22
CA PRO A 537 -19.98 -9.60 -28.87
C PRO A 537 -18.89 -9.92 -29.90
N GLU A 538 -19.23 -9.80 -31.20
CA GLU A 538 -18.30 -10.12 -32.29
C GLU A 538 -17.17 -9.10 -32.37
N VAL A 539 -17.49 -7.80 -32.26
CA VAL A 539 -16.49 -6.73 -32.26
C VAL A 539 -15.59 -6.86 -31.04
N ILE A 540 -16.15 -7.11 -29.85
CA ILE A 540 -15.37 -7.33 -28.63
C ILE A 540 -14.36 -8.47 -28.81
N ARG A 541 -14.80 -9.59 -29.38
CA ARG A 541 -13.94 -10.75 -29.66
C ARG A 541 -12.84 -10.42 -30.67
N ASN A 542 -13.18 -9.71 -31.75
CA ASN A 542 -12.21 -9.29 -32.78
C ASN A 542 -11.16 -8.31 -32.25
N LEU A 543 -11.51 -7.50 -31.25
CA LEU A 543 -10.59 -6.62 -30.55
C LEU A 543 -9.80 -7.34 -29.43
N ASN A 544 -9.93 -8.66 -29.32
CA ASN A 544 -9.26 -9.52 -28.34
C ASN A 544 -9.52 -9.10 -26.88
N TYR A 545 -10.69 -8.53 -26.61
CA TYR A 545 -11.09 -8.06 -25.27
C TYR A 545 -10.15 -6.98 -24.68
N ASP A 546 -9.32 -6.35 -25.50
CA ASP A 546 -8.32 -5.38 -25.06
C ASP A 546 -8.95 -4.03 -24.72
N ARG A 547 -8.84 -3.60 -23.45
CA ARG A 547 -9.45 -2.36 -22.95
C ARG A 547 -9.20 -1.15 -23.85
N LYS A 548 -7.95 -0.91 -24.26
CA LYS A 548 -7.60 0.28 -25.05
C LYS A 548 -8.23 0.26 -26.43
N LYS A 549 -8.29 -0.91 -27.07
CA LYS A 549 -8.96 -1.09 -28.35
C LYS A 549 -10.47 -0.92 -28.22
N LEU A 550 -11.07 -1.48 -27.17
CA LEU A 550 -12.50 -1.36 -26.89
C LEU A 550 -12.89 0.10 -26.63
N ASP A 551 -12.16 0.80 -25.77
CA ASP A 551 -12.36 2.23 -25.51
C ASP A 551 -12.23 3.05 -26.79
N SER A 552 -11.16 2.84 -27.56
CA SER A 552 -10.96 3.59 -28.80
C SER A 552 -12.05 3.36 -29.85
N GLU A 553 -12.61 2.15 -29.94
CA GLU A 553 -13.69 1.87 -30.89
C GLU A 553 -15.03 2.38 -30.38
N LEU A 554 -15.30 2.27 -29.08
CA LEU A 554 -16.49 2.82 -28.44
C LEU A 554 -16.55 4.34 -28.57
N ASP A 555 -15.45 5.04 -28.26
CA ASP A 555 -15.35 6.50 -28.42
C ASP A 555 -15.57 6.92 -29.88
N PHE A 556 -15.04 6.14 -30.82
CA PHE A 556 -15.25 6.38 -32.25
C PHE A 556 -16.73 6.24 -32.64
N LEU A 557 -17.42 5.18 -32.19
CA LEU A 557 -18.83 4.98 -32.49
C LEU A 557 -19.70 6.07 -31.85
N ASN A 558 -19.43 6.44 -30.59
CA ASN A 558 -20.10 7.52 -29.88
C ASN A 558 -19.87 8.91 -30.51
N ALA A 559 -18.78 9.09 -31.26
CA ALA A 559 -18.50 10.31 -32.01
C ALA A 559 -18.92 10.24 -33.50
N LYS A 560 -19.32 9.08 -34.01
CA LYS A 560 -19.47 8.81 -35.44
C LYS A 560 -20.43 9.78 -36.13
N GLU A 561 -21.58 10.06 -35.52
CA GLU A 561 -22.57 10.99 -36.08
C GLU A 561 -22.07 12.44 -36.12
N ARG A 562 -21.39 12.89 -35.06
CA ARG A 562 -20.77 14.22 -34.99
C ARG A 562 -19.70 14.39 -36.07
N ILE A 563 -18.86 13.36 -36.24
CA ILE A 563 -17.85 13.32 -37.29
C ILE A 563 -18.53 13.35 -38.67
N ALA A 564 -19.57 12.55 -38.90
CA ALA A 564 -20.31 12.54 -40.16
C ALA A 564 -20.86 13.94 -40.49
N ALA A 565 -21.43 14.65 -39.51
CA ALA A 565 -21.93 16.00 -39.69
C ALA A 565 -20.82 17.01 -40.04
N GLU A 566 -19.62 16.88 -39.45
CA GLU A 566 -18.46 17.71 -39.80
C GLU A 566 -17.92 17.43 -41.19
N LEU A 567 -17.87 16.16 -41.58
CA LEU A 567 -17.42 15.75 -42.91
C LEU A 567 -18.37 16.29 -43.99
N LYS A 568 -19.68 16.24 -43.77
CA LYS A 568 -20.69 16.78 -44.70
C LYS A 568 -20.57 18.29 -44.92
N LYS A 569 -20.00 19.05 -43.98
CA LYS A 569 -19.74 20.50 -44.16
C LYS A 569 -18.53 20.79 -45.05
N SER A 570 -17.61 19.82 -45.16
CA SER A 570 -16.28 20.04 -45.77
C SER A 570 -16.10 19.28 -47.08
N ILE A 571 -16.96 18.30 -47.37
CA ILE A 571 -16.85 17.40 -48.51
C ILE A 571 -18.12 17.50 -49.34
N LEU A 572 -17.96 17.82 -50.63
CA LEU A 572 -19.05 17.93 -51.59
C LEU A 572 -19.32 16.59 -52.26
N ILE A 573 -20.58 16.18 -52.29
CA ILE A 573 -21.02 14.95 -52.97
C ILE A 573 -20.81 15.08 -54.48
N GLY A 574 -20.37 14.00 -55.13
CA GLY A 574 -20.10 13.92 -56.56
C GLY A 574 -18.75 14.48 -56.99
N LYS A 575 -17.92 14.97 -56.05
CA LYS A 575 -16.57 15.48 -56.33
C LYS A 575 -15.49 14.42 -56.11
N GLU A 576 -14.36 14.63 -56.78
CA GLU A 576 -13.16 13.81 -56.67
C GLU A 576 -12.10 14.55 -55.86
N TYR A 577 -11.46 13.83 -54.94
CA TYR A 577 -10.45 14.38 -54.05
C TYR A 577 -9.21 13.49 -54.02
N THR A 578 -8.02 14.08 -54.08
CA THR A 578 -6.78 13.33 -53.83
C THR A 578 -6.72 12.87 -52.38
N ASN A 579 -6.05 11.75 -52.10
CA ASN A 579 -5.94 11.17 -50.75
C ASN A 579 -5.49 12.16 -49.67
N ARG A 580 -4.75 13.22 -50.02
CA ARG A 580 -4.33 14.28 -49.09
C ARG A 580 -5.51 14.97 -48.42
N LEU A 581 -6.56 15.33 -49.18
CA LEU A 581 -7.64 16.15 -48.64
C LEU A 581 -8.58 15.35 -47.70
N PRO A 582 -9.13 14.18 -48.07
CA PRO A 582 -9.94 13.38 -47.15
C PRO A 582 -9.15 12.99 -45.91
N LYS A 583 -7.85 12.70 -46.05
CA LYS A 583 -6.96 12.43 -44.91
C LYS A 583 -6.90 13.62 -43.95
N ALA A 584 -6.65 14.83 -44.45
CA ALA A 584 -6.55 16.03 -43.63
C ALA A 584 -7.89 16.40 -42.96
N ILE A 585 -9.00 16.30 -43.71
CA ILE A 585 -10.35 16.57 -43.18
C ILE A 585 -10.71 15.55 -42.08
N LEU A 586 -10.50 14.25 -42.32
CA LEU A 586 -10.74 13.21 -41.31
C LEU A 586 -9.86 13.42 -40.07
N GLN A 587 -8.58 13.75 -40.25
CA GLN A 587 -7.67 14.01 -39.14
C GLN A 587 -8.15 15.19 -38.30
N SER A 588 -8.61 16.27 -38.94
CA SER A 588 -9.17 17.44 -38.26
C SER A 588 -10.45 17.09 -37.52
N ALA A 589 -11.37 16.34 -38.14
CA ALA A 589 -12.62 15.92 -37.51
C ALA A 589 -12.37 15.03 -36.29
N TYR A 590 -11.43 14.09 -36.37
CA TYR A 590 -11.03 13.26 -35.24
C TYR A 590 -10.43 14.10 -34.10
N GLN A 591 -9.53 15.05 -34.39
CA GLN A 591 -8.95 15.92 -33.38
C GLN A 591 -10.00 16.81 -32.69
N LYS A 592 -10.94 17.39 -33.44
CA LYS A 592 -12.04 18.20 -32.89
C LYS A 592 -12.96 17.41 -31.97
N ASN A 593 -13.14 16.12 -32.25
CA ASN A 593 -13.93 15.21 -31.44
C ASN A 593 -13.09 14.47 -30.37
N GLY A 594 -11.84 14.89 -30.13
CA GLY A 594 -11.00 14.35 -29.06
C GLY A 594 -10.45 12.93 -29.31
N LEU A 595 -10.52 12.43 -30.55
CA LEU A 595 -10.09 11.06 -30.87
C LEU A 595 -8.59 10.99 -31.20
N ALA A 596 -7.88 10.09 -30.52
CA ALA A 596 -6.49 9.72 -30.83
C ALA A 596 -6.40 8.73 -32.01
N LYS A 597 -7.12 9.00 -33.11
CA LYS A 597 -7.19 8.17 -34.32
C LYS A 597 -6.50 8.87 -35.49
N THR A 598 -5.76 8.13 -36.29
CA THR A 598 -5.12 8.66 -37.51
C THR A 598 -6.11 8.62 -38.65
N GLY A 599 -6.29 9.76 -39.32
CA GLY A 599 -7.07 9.87 -40.55
C GLY A 599 -6.41 9.13 -41.69
N PHE A 600 -7.18 8.29 -42.39
CA PHE A 600 -6.79 7.67 -43.66
C PHE A 600 -7.89 7.89 -44.69
N ALA A 601 -7.51 8.21 -45.93
CA ALA A 601 -8.49 8.48 -47.00
C ALA A 601 -9.51 7.34 -47.18
N LYS A 602 -9.09 6.08 -47.05
CA LYS A 602 -9.97 4.91 -47.13
C LYS A 602 -11.11 4.90 -46.10
N GLN A 603 -10.96 5.59 -44.97
CA GLN A 603 -12.00 5.64 -43.94
C GLN A 603 -13.18 6.52 -44.36
N ILE A 604 -13.06 7.29 -45.45
CA ILE A 604 -14.16 8.11 -45.94
C ILE A 604 -15.40 7.28 -46.30
N THR A 605 -15.19 6.04 -46.74
CA THR A 605 -16.27 5.10 -47.07
C THR A 605 -17.05 4.65 -45.82
N MET A 606 -16.51 4.81 -44.62
CA MET A 606 -17.25 4.53 -43.37
C MET A 606 -18.36 5.56 -43.10
N PHE A 607 -18.26 6.73 -43.73
CA PHE A 607 -19.20 7.86 -43.60
C PHE A 607 -19.97 8.14 -44.89
N PHE A 608 -19.39 7.77 -46.03
CA PHE A 608 -19.98 7.89 -47.37
C PHE A 608 -19.88 6.54 -48.10
N PRO A 609 -20.75 5.56 -47.76
CA PRO A 609 -20.60 4.16 -48.14
C PRO A 609 -20.54 3.88 -49.64
N LYS A 610 -21.16 4.74 -50.47
CA LYS A 610 -21.12 4.60 -51.94
C LYS A 610 -19.87 5.20 -52.59
N SER A 611 -18.98 5.79 -51.80
CA SER A 611 -17.72 6.37 -52.30
C SER A 611 -16.75 5.28 -52.74
N TYR A 612 -15.95 5.55 -53.77
CA TYR A 612 -15.00 4.58 -54.31
C TYR A 612 -13.65 5.21 -54.69
N PRO A 613 -12.55 4.43 -54.68
CA PRO A 613 -11.23 4.91 -55.09
C PRO A 613 -11.21 5.33 -56.57
N THR A 614 -10.53 6.43 -56.89
CA THR A 614 -10.36 6.92 -58.27
C THR A 614 -8.96 7.51 -58.50
N LYS A 615 -8.64 7.83 -59.74
CA LYS A 615 -7.46 8.63 -60.13
C LYS A 615 -7.87 10.08 -60.31
N VAL A 616 -7.14 10.99 -59.69
CA VAL A 616 -7.38 12.44 -59.76
C VAL A 616 -6.15 13.10 -60.36
N VAL A 617 -6.33 13.83 -61.45
CA VAL A 617 -5.25 14.55 -62.13
C VAL A 617 -5.10 15.94 -61.51
N ILE A 618 -3.92 16.25 -60.99
CA ILE A 618 -3.54 17.59 -60.51
C ILE A 618 -2.20 17.94 -61.16
N ASP A 619 -2.11 19.12 -61.78
CA ASP A 619 -0.89 19.63 -62.44
C ASP A 619 -0.26 18.62 -63.43
N GLY A 620 -1.10 17.91 -64.18
CA GLY A 620 -0.67 16.90 -65.15
C GLY A 620 -0.17 15.57 -64.55
N LYS A 621 -0.23 15.40 -63.22
CA LYS A 621 0.15 14.16 -62.52
C LYS A 621 -1.07 13.43 -61.97
N GLU A 622 -1.16 12.13 -62.27
CA GLU A 622 -2.17 11.25 -61.67
C GLU A 622 -1.86 10.96 -60.21
N ASN A 623 -2.84 11.20 -59.34
CA ASN A 623 -2.77 10.93 -57.91
C ASN A 623 -3.89 9.96 -57.50
N ASN A 624 -3.63 9.14 -56.49
CA ASN A 624 -4.67 8.31 -55.90
C ASN A 624 -5.65 9.19 -55.09
N GLY A 625 -6.95 8.94 -55.25
CA GLY A 625 -8.01 9.70 -54.60
C GLY A 625 -9.30 8.90 -54.41
N TYR A 626 -10.35 9.61 -54.02
CA TYR A 626 -11.70 9.07 -53.85
C TYR A 626 -12.72 9.97 -54.53
N ARG A 627 -13.73 9.35 -55.15
CA ARG A 627 -14.95 10.04 -55.59
C ARG A 627 -16.03 9.82 -54.55
N ILE A 628 -16.63 10.91 -54.07
CA ILE A 628 -17.49 10.87 -52.88
C ILE A 628 -18.97 10.79 -53.26
N TYR A 629 -19.67 9.80 -52.70
CA TYR A 629 -21.10 9.57 -52.84
C TYR A 629 -21.70 9.10 -51.52
N GLU A 630 -22.92 9.56 -51.21
CA GLU A 630 -23.69 9.11 -50.05
C GLU A 630 -24.21 7.68 -50.19
#